data_AF-A0A2N2A5E3-F1
#
_entry.id   AF-A0A2N2A5E3-F1
#
_cell.length_a   1.000
_cell.length_b   1.000
_cell.length_c   1.000
_cell.angle_alpha   90.00
_cell.angle_beta   90.00
_cell.angle_gamma   90.00
#
_symmetry.space_group_name_H-M   'P 1'
#
loop_
_entity.id
_entity.type
_entity.pdbx_description
1 polymer ?
#
loop_
_entity_poly.entity_id
_entity_poly.type
_entity_poly.pdbx_seq_one_letter_code
_entity_poly.pdbx_strand_id
1 'polypeptide(L)'
;MKQTLRRELTNIIFLVLIVAAAVVIYLLSRAESATQTPDASPTPASETASKQTSEETESADASAPSNDPEESSTTRGVPESVFKTHLLSSELYAAAPVRNKPTTYTLIWSESEQAEVLLTYELRNGDLSSLEITFQLPEVFQGNPKSDIEKRLAEASESLATANDEVIPALLLDLLPASDAKDKLQQTSIRFWTEEAQRLKKVGDKFEDTLDGYHFIAYRKQGDTLQELVCILYLT
;
A
#
# COMPACT_ATOMS: atom_id res chain seq x y z
N MET A 1 11.87 -35.70 -34.69
CA MET A 1 12.69 -36.02 -33.50
C MET A 1 13.91 -35.10 -33.30
N LYS A 2 14.64 -34.65 -34.33
CA LYS A 2 15.83 -33.78 -34.15
C LYS A 2 15.52 -32.32 -33.75
N GLN A 3 14.33 -31.80 -34.06
CA GLN A 3 13.94 -30.42 -33.73
C GLN A 3 13.38 -30.26 -32.30
N THR A 4 12.62 -31.23 -31.81
CA THR A 4 12.12 -31.22 -30.42
C THR A 4 13.26 -31.31 -29.41
N LEU A 5 14.26 -32.14 -29.66
CA LEU A 5 15.44 -32.25 -28.80
C LEU A 5 16.28 -30.97 -28.75
N ARG A 6 16.33 -30.21 -29.86
CA ARG A 6 17.03 -28.91 -29.90
C ARG A 6 16.31 -27.84 -29.09
N ARG A 7 14.97 -27.82 -29.12
CA ARG A 7 14.16 -26.87 -28.37
C ARG A 7 14.26 -27.10 -26.85
N GLU A 8 14.22 -28.36 -26.42
CA GLU A 8 14.42 -28.73 -25.02
C GLU A 8 15.84 -28.39 -24.55
N LEU A 9 16.87 -28.63 -25.37
CA LEU A 9 18.25 -28.25 -25.03
C LEU A 9 18.41 -26.74 -24.89
N THR A 10 17.80 -25.94 -25.76
CA THR A 10 17.84 -24.47 -25.65
C THR A 10 17.15 -23.97 -24.38
N ASN A 11 16.00 -24.55 -24.02
CA ASN A 11 15.30 -24.22 -22.77
C ASN A 11 16.15 -24.56 -21.54
N ILE A 12 16.80 -25.73 -21.53
CA ILE A 12 17.67 -26.15 -20.43
C ILE A 12 18.88 -25.20 -20.31
N ILE A 13 19.53 -24.84 -21.41
CA ILE A 13 20.66 -23.90 -21.40
C ILE A 13 20.23 -22.53 -20.89
N PHE A 14 19.05 -22.06 -21.30
CA PHE A 14 18.52 -20.77 -20.86
C PHE A 14 18.24 -20.76 -19.35
N LEU A 15 17.69 -21.86 -18.83
CA LEU A 15 17.41 -22.02 -17.40
C LEU A 15 18.71 -22.09 -16.58
N VAL A 16 19.72 -22.81 -17.06
CA VAL A 16 21.05 -22.87 -16.42
C VAL A 16 21.73 -21.49 -16.41
N LEU A 17 21.59 -20.69 -17.47
CA LEU A 17 22.12 -19.33 -17.53
C LEU A 17 21.45 -18.39 -16.52
N ILE A 18 20.13 -18.49 -16.36
CA ILE A 18 19.39 -17.71 -15.36
C ILE A 18 19.84 -18.07 -13.94
N VAL A 19 19.96 -19.37 -13.65
CA VAL A 19 20.42 -19.84 -12.33
C VAL A 19 21.86 -19.41 -12.06
N ALA A 20 22.74 -19.51 -13.07
CA ALA A 20 24.12 -19.04 -12.94
C ALA A 20 24.20 -17.53 -12.68
N ALA A 21 23.39 -16.72 -13.38
CA ALA A 21 23.31 -15.28 -13.15
C ALA A 21 22.80 -14.95 -11.74
N ALA A 22 21.77 -15.65 -11.27
CA ALA A 22 21.24 -15.48 -9.92
C ALA A 22 22.28 -15.85 -8.84
N VAL A 23 23.05 -16.93 -9.03
CA VAL A 23 24.13 -17.32 -8.12
C VAL A 23 25.25 -16.28 -8.12
N VAL A 24 25.62 -15.72 -9.27
CA VAL A 24 26.64 -14.66 -9.35
C VAL A 24 26.17 -13.38 -8.65
N ILE A 25 24.92 -12.96 -8.86
CA ILE A 25 24.34 -11.80 -8.17
C ILE A 25 24.29 -12.03 -6.66
N TYR A 26 23.91 -13.24 -6.23
CA TYR A 26 23.91 -13.62 -4.82
C TYR A 26 25.31 -13.59 -4.21
N LEU A 27 26.34 -14.08 -4.92
CA LEU A 27 27.72 -14.05 -4.45
C LEU A 27 28.29 -12.62 -4.40
N LEU A 28 27.96 -11.76 -5.37
CA LEU A 28 28.33 -10.35 -5.36
C LEU A 28 27.68 -9.59 -4.20
N SER A 29 26.38 -9.80 -3.97
CA SER A 29 25.65 -9.22 -2.84
C SER A 29 26.24 -9.63 -1.48
N ARG A 30 26.75 -10.86 -1.37
CA ARG A 30 27.39 -11.35 -0.15
C ARG A 30 28.83 -10.85 0.03
N ALA A 31 29.57 -10.63 -1.05
CA ALA A 31 30.90 -10.05 -1.01
C ALA A 31 30.86 -8.58 -0.55
N GLU A 32 29.83 -7.83 -0.96
CA GLU A 32 29.60 -6.45 -0.52
C GLU A 32 29.24 -6.37 0.97
N SER A 33 28.55 -7.38 1.49
CA SER A 33 28.18 -7.50 2.90
C SER A 33 29.34 -7.93 3.84
N ALA A 34 30.51 -8.26 3.32
CA ALA A 34 31.66 -8.77 4.11
C ALA A 34 32.74 -7.71 4.42
N THR A 35 32.57 -6.45 4.01
CA THR A 35 33.56 -5.37 4.23
C THR A 35 33.20 -4.42 5.37
N GLN A 36 32.28 -4.80 6.26
CA GLN A 36 32.04 -4.05 7.49
C GLN A 36 31.96 -5.01 8.68
N THR A 37 33.12 -5.23 9.30
CA THR A 37 33.20 -5.69 10.68
C THR A 37 33.93 -4.65 11.54
N PRO A 38 33.59 -4.61 12.83
CA PRO A 38 33.51 -3.41 13.65
C PRO A 38 34.77 -3.22 14.49
N ASP A 39 34.96 -2.02 15.06
CA ASP A 39 35.89 -1.89 16.18
C ASP A 39 35.34 -1.01 17.33
N ALA A 40 35.41 -1.65 18.50
CA ALA A 40 35.53 -1.15 19.87
C ALA A 40 34.54 -0.14 20.49
N SER A 41 33.76 -0.68 21.44
CA SER A 41 33.15 -0.03 22.62
C SER A 41 34.23 0.20 23.73
N PRO A 42 33.93 0.64 24.99
CA PRO A 42 33.47 1.94 25.50
C PRO A 42 34.38 2.51 26.63
N THR A 43 33.90 3.53 27.38
CA THR A 43 34.21 3.92 28.80
C THR A 43 35.17 5.14 29.04
N PRO A 44 35.28 5.73 30.27
CA PRO A 44 34.60 6.96 30.74
C PRO A 44 35.56 8.01 31.39
N ALA A 45 35.01 9.13 31.92
CA ALA A 45 35.46 9.92 33.11
C ALA A 45 34.99 11.40 32.96
N SER A 46 34.11 11.91 33.84
CA SER A 46 34.41 12.68 35.09
C SER A 46 34.90 14.12 34.77
N GLU A 47 34.41 15.24 35.32
CA GLU A 47 34.06 15.66 36.69
C GLU A 47 33.38 17.08 36.60
N THR A 48 32.26 17.38 37.31
CA THR A 48 32.19 18.14 38.60
C THR A 48 32.10 19.68 38.39
N ALA A 49 31.29 20.54 39.02
CA ALA A 49 30.36 20.47 40.16
C ALA A 49 29.46 21.74 40.21
N SER A 50 28.29 21.57 40.87
CA SER A 50 27.61 22.44 41.84
C SER A 50 27.26 23.90 41.53
N LYS A 51 25.97 24.25 41.70
CA LYS A 51 25.45 24.67 43.03
C LYS A 51 23.91 24.70 43.13
N GLN A 52 23.43 24.04 44.18
CA GLN A 52 22.15 24.16 44.90
C GLN A 52 21.57 25.58 44.99
N THR A 53 20.23 25.71 45.02
CA THR A 53 19.44 25.86 46.27
C THR A 53 17.93 25.86 45.95
N SER A 54 17.19 25.16 46.80
CA SER A 54 15.75 24.94 46.88
C SER A 54 14.92 26.22 47.04
N GLU A 55 13.66 26.21 46.61
CA GLU A 55 12.52 26.34 47.54
C GLU A 55 11.17 26.12 46.81
N GLU A 56 10.29 25.48 47.57
CA GLU A 56 8.95 25.00 47.27
C GLU A 56 7.94 26.12 47.54
N THR A 57 7.03 26.42 46.61
CA THR A 57 5.74 27.04 46.95
C THR A 57 4.68 26.67 45.91
N GLU A 58 3.72 25.90 46.39
CA GLU A 58 2.42 25.58 45.82
C GLU A 58 1.58 26.85 45.60
N SER A 59 1.06 27.08 44.39
CA SER A 59 -0.21 27.78 44.14
C SER A 59 -0.63 27.62 42.69
N ALA A 60 -1.87 27.17 42.52
CA ALA A 60 -2.56 26.97 41.27
C ALA A 60 -2.63 28.25 40.42
N ASP A 61 -2.36 28.13 39.12
CA ASP A 61 -3.14 28.86 38.13
C ASP A 61 -3.22 28.06 36.82
N ALA A 62 -4.42 28.03 36.26
CA ALA A 62 -4.78 27.26 35.08
C ALA A 62 -4.11 27.84 33.84
N SER A 63 -3.01 27.23 33.42
CA SER A 63 -2.45 27.48 32.08
C SER A 63 -3.15 26.58 31.08
N ALA A 64 -4.18 27.13 30.43
CA ALA A 64 -4.76 26.56 29.23
C ALA A 64 -3.65 26.29 28.20
N PRO A 65 -3.67 25.16 27.47
CA PRO A 65 -2.73 24.97 26.37
C PRO A 65 -3.01 26.04 25.33
N SER A 66 -1.97 26.80 25.01
CA SER A 66 -1.93 27.73 23.90
C SER A 66 -2.28 26.96 22.63
N ASN A 67 -3.49 27.17 22.11
CA ASN A 67 -3.78 26.84 20.72
C ASN A 67 -2.90 27.76 19.88
N ASP A 68 -1.76 27.26 19.41
CA ASP A 68 -1.15 27.80 18.20
C ASP A 68 -2.26 27.83 17.13
N PRO A 69 -2.44 28.94 16.41
CA PRO A 69 -3.37 28.96 15.30
C PRO A 69 -2.88 27.92 14.29
N GLU A 70 -3.65 26.84 14.14
CA GLU A 70 -3.54 25.92 13.02
C GLU A 70 -3.39 26.78 11.76
N GLU A 71 -2.21 26.70 11.12
CA GLU A 71 -2.08 27.17 9.74
C GLU A 71 -3.17 26.44 8.97
N SER A 72 -4.22 27.18 8.60
CA SER A 72 -5.31 26.65 7.82
C SER A 72 -4.69 26.01 6.58
N SER A 73 -4.66 24.68 6.55
CA SER A 73 -4.08 23.96 5.43
C SER A 73 -4.92 24.35 4.21
N THR A 74 -4.29 25.06 3.27
CA THR A 74 -4.95 25.42 1.99
C THR A 74 -5.22 24.18 1.13
N THR A 75 -4.56 23.08 1.48
CA THR A 75 -4.60 21.73 0.93
C THR A 75 -5.91 21.03 1.32
N ARG A 76 -6.48 20.30 0.37
CA ARG A 76 -7.73 19.55 0.59
C ARG A 76 -7.52 18.27 1.39
N GLY A 77 -6.32 17.70 1.37
CA GLY A 77 -6.05 16.46 2.10
C GLY A 77 -5.80 16.66 3.58
N VAL A 78 -6.05 15.59 4.32
CA VAL A 78 -5.76 15.53 5.76
C VAL A 78 -4.25 15.45 6.01
N PRO A 79 -3.76 15.89 7.19
CA PRO A 79 -2.39 15.67 7.62
C PRO A 79 -2.04 14.18 7.66
N GLU A 80 -0.78 13.83 7.35
CA GLU A 80 -0.33 12.43 7.32
C GLU A 80 -0.60 11.70 8.65
N SER A 81 -0.40 12.37 9.78
CA SER A 81 -0.63 11.78 11.11
C SER A 81 -2.08 11.33 11.30
N VAL A 82 -3.03 12.16 10.87
CA VAL A 82 -4.47 11.87 10.95
C VAL A 82 -4.81 10.67 10.07
N PHE A 83 -4.32 10.65 8.83
CA PHE A 83 -4.57 9.53 7.91
C PHE A 83 -3.96 8.21 8.41
N LYS A 84 -2.72 8.25 8.93
CA LYS A 84 -2.08 7.06 9.53
C LYS A 84 -2.84 6.55 10.72
N THR A 85 -3.36 7.43 11.58
CA THR A 85 -4.20 7.02 12.70
C THR A 85 -5.43 6.26 12.18
N HIS A 86 -6.16 6.80 11.20
CA HIS A 86 -7.30 6.11 10.57
C HIS A 86 -6.91 4.74 10.04
N LEU A 87 -5.85 4.67 9.23
CA LEU A 87 -5.36 3.43 8.62
C LEU A 87 -5.04 2.35 9.67
N LEU A 88 -4.41 2.73 10.78
CA LEU A 88 -3.96 1.78 11.80
C LEU A 88 -5.04 1.42 12.82
N SER A 89 -6.12 2.21 12.92
CA SER A 89 -7.23 1.98 13.84
C SER A 89 -8.46 1.33 13.20
N SER A 90 -8.47 1.13 11.87
CA SER A 90 -9.62 0.55 11.18
C SER A 90 -9.93 -0.86 11.67
N GLU A 91 -11.22 -1.17 11.81
CA GLU A 91 -11.72 -2.50 12.15
C GLU A 91 -11.97 -3.38 10.90
N LEU A 92 -11.97 -2.76 9.71
CA LEU A 92 -12.26 -3.43 8.43
C LEU A 92 -11.05 -4.21 7.89
N TYR A 93 -9.84 -3.78 8.21
CA TYR A 93 -8.61 -4.36 7.69
C TYR A 93 -7.46 -4.19 8.69
N ALA A 94 -6.48 -5.09 8.58
CA ALA A 94 -5.18 -4.91 9.22
C ALA A 94 -4.24 -4.18 8.25
N ALA A 95 -3.71 -3.03 8.65
CA ALA A 95 -2.73 -2.28 7.86
C ALA A 95 -1.30 -2.55 8.33
N ALA A 96 -0.44 -3.00 7.42
CA ALA A 96 0.98 -3.25 7.68
C ALA A 96 1.86 -2.40 6.75
N PRO A 97 2.84 -1.64 7.27
CA PRO A 97 3.72 -0.83 6.42
C PRO A 97 4.63 -1.71 5.57
N VAL A 98 4.83 -1.34 4.31
CA VAL A 98 5.77 -2.03 3.42
C VAL A 98 7.20 -1.62 3.76
N ARG A 99 8.07 -2.62 3.93
CA ARG A 99 9.47 -2.41 4.30
C ARG A 99 10.15 -1.45 3.30
N ASN A 100 10.84 -0.43 3.83
CA ASN A 100 11.56 0.59 3.07
C ASN A 100 10.67 1.52 2.20
N LYS A 101 9.35 1.52 2.37
CA LYS A 101 8.42 2.46 1.71
C LYS A 101 7.47 3.06 2.76
N PRO A 102 7.81 4.23 3.35
CA PRO A 102 7.08 4.76 4.51
C PRO A 102 5.65 5.23 4.21
N THR A 103 5.29 5.41 2.94
CA THR A 103 3.96 5.82 2.49
C THR A 103 3.18 4.72 1.79
N THR A 104 3.63 3.47 1.94
CA THR A 104 2.99 2.29 1.34
C THR A 104 2.62 1.29 2.41
N TYR A 105 1.38 0.80 2.35
CA TYR A 105 0.81 -0.16 3.28
C TYR A 105 0.18 -1.34 2.52
N THR A 106 0.34 -2.54 3.06
CA THR A 106 -0.47 -3.70 2.70
C THR A 106 -1.68 -3.73 3.64
N LEU A 107 -2.87 -3.76 3.07
CA LEU A 107 -4.12 -3.92 3.80
C LEU A 107 -4.58 -5.37 3.63
N ILE A 108 -4.82 -6.05 4.74
CA ILE A 108 -5.34 -7.41 4.77
C ILE A 108 -6.78 -7.34 5.27
N TRP A 109 -7.73 -7.78 4.45
CA TRP A 109 -9.15 -7.74 4.79
C TRP A 109 -9.45 -8.68 5.97
N SER A 110 -10.16 -8.20 7.00
CA SER A 110 -10.32 -8.93 8.26
C SER A 110 -11.17 -10.20 8.13
N GLU A 111 -12.13 -10.21 7.20
CA GLU A 111 -13.00 -11.37 6.95
C GLU A 111 -12.42 -12.36 5.93
N SER A 112 -11.36 -11.97 5.22
CA SER A 112 -10.71 -12.81 4.19
C SER A 112 -9.23 -12.51 4.10
N GLU A 113 -8.40 -13.40 4.66
CA GLU A 113 -6.93 -13.34 4.54
C GLU A 113 -6.44 -13.48 3.08
N GLN A 114 -7.33 -13.73 2.13
CA GLN A 114 -6.99 -13.90 0.71
C GLN A 114 -6.94 -12.58 -0.06
N ALA A 115 -7.55 -11.51 0.45
CA ALA A 115 -7.60 -10.21 -0.22
C ALA A 115 -6.51 -9.29 0.36
N GLU A 116 -5.35 -9.30 -0.29
CA GLU A 116 -4.30 -8.32 -0.05
C GLU A 116 -4.46 -7.12 -0.99
N VAL A 117 -4.50 -5.92 -0.42
CA VAL A 117 -4.63 -4.66 -1.15
C VAL A 117 -3.43 -3.78 -0.86
N LEU A 118 -2.84 -3.20 -1.90
CA LEU A 118 -1.71 -2.30 -1.74
C LEU A 118 -2.21 -0.85 -1.76
N LEU A 119 -1.91 -0.12 -0.70
CA LEU A 119 -2.21 1.30 -0.57
C LEU A 119 -0.91 2.10 -0.63
N THR A 120 -0.86 3.13 -1.46
CA THR A 120 0.23 4.10 -1.51
C THR A 120 -0.35 5.50 -1.49
N TYR A 121 0.23 6.42 -0.72
CA TYR A 121 -0.18 7.82 -0.73
C TYR A 121 1.02 8.74 -0.95
N GLU A 122 0.76 9.94 -1.44
CA GLU A 122 1.76 10.99 -1.59
C GLU A 122 1.37 12.23 -0.79
N LEU A 123 2.39 12.92 -0.28
CA LEU A 123 2.23 14.10 0.56
C LEU A 123 2.66 15.37 -0.18
N ARG A 124 1.94 16.46 0.06
CA ARG A 124 2.33 17.82 -0.32
C ARG A 124 2.23 18.70 0.91
N ASN A 125 3.37 19.26 1.35
CA ASN A 125 3.47 20.09 2.55
C ASN A 125 2.98 19.39 3.83
N GLY A 126 3.14 18.06 3.93
CA GLY A 126 2.72 17.27 5.10
C GLY A 126 1.28 16.74 5.03
N ASP A 127 0.49 17.20 4.07
CA ASP A 127 -0.89 16.76 3.86
C ASP A 127 -0.99 15.77 2.70
N LEU A 128 -2.00 14.90 2.73
CA LEU A 128 -2.30 14.01 1.61
C LEU A 128 -2.59 14.81 0.34
N SER A 129 -1.98 14.38 -0.75
CA SER A 129 -2.17 14.97 -2.09
C SER A 129 -2.67 13.95 -3.11
N SER A 130 -2.33 12.68 -2.91
CA SER A 130 -2.88 11.57 -3.69
C SER A 130 -2.97 10.31 -2.84
N LEU A 131 -3.93 9.46 -3.19
CA LEU A 131 -4.13 8.14 -2.59
C LEU A 131 -4.38 7.13 -3.71
N GLU A 132 -3.48 6.16 -3.84
CA GLU A 132 -3.54 5.04 -4.78
C GLU A 132 -3.85 3.74 -4.03
N ILE A 133 -4.87 3.02 -4.48
CA ILE A 133 -5.29 1.74 -3.93
C ILE A 133 -5.29 0.73 -5.07
N THR A 134 -4.50 -0.32 -4.92
CA THR A 134 -4.29 -1.36 -5.94
C THR A 134 -4.82 -2.71 -5.44
N PHE A 135 -5.75 -3.27 -6.20
CA PHE A 135 -6.38 -4.55 -5.93
C PHE A 135 -5.89 -5.60 -6.92
N GLN A 136 -5.47 -6.76 -6.42
CA GLN A 136 -5.17 -7.90 -7.28
C GLN A 136 -6.48 -8.53 -7.77
N LEU A 137 -6.58 -8.76 -9.08
CA LEU A 137 -7.75 -9.34 -9.71
C LEU A 137 -7.48 -10.82 -10.00
N PRO A 138 -8.45 -11.71 -9.75
CA PRO A 138 -8.28 -13.12 -10.00
C PRO A 138 -8.07 -13.40 -11.49
N GLU A 139 -7.28 -14.44 -11.77
CA GLU A 139 -7.15 -14.96 -13.12
C GLU A 139 -8.43 -15.69 -13.52
N VAL A 140 -9.19 -15.11 -14.46
CA VAL A 140 -10.45 -15.70 -14.90
C VAL A 140 -10.20 -17.05 -15.57
N PHE A 141 -10.61 -18.14 -14.91
CA PHE A 141 -10.51 -19.47 -15.49
C PHE A 141 -11.37 -19.58 -16.75
N GLN A 142 -10.75 -19.84 -17.90
CA GLN A 142 -11.46 -19.96 -19.17
C GLN A 142 -11.76 -21.42 -19.52
N GLY A 143 -13.05 -21.79 -19.41
CA GLY A 143 -13.56 -23.09 -19.84
C GLY A 143 -14.12 -23.95 -18.70
N ASN A 144 -14.58 -25.15 -19.05
CA ASN A 144 -15.08 -26.11 -18.04
C ASN A 144 -13.91 -26.92 -17.47
N PRO A 145 -13.70 -26.94 -16.15
CA PRO A 145 -12.62 -27.69 -15.54
C PRO A 145 -12.79 -29.20 -15.75
N LYS A 146 -11.75 -29.85 -16.28
CA LYS A 146 -11.73 -31.28 -16.63
C LYS A 146 -10.97 -32.12 -15.61
N SER A 147 -10.08 -31.50 -14.84
CA SER A 147 -9.33 -32.14 -13.75
C SER A 147 -9.71 -31.55 -12.39
N ASP A 148 -9.43 -32.28 -11.32
CA ASP A 148 -9.70 -31.79 -9.96
C ASP A 148 -8.79 -30.60 -9.58
N ILE A 149 -7.61 -30.48 -10.21
CA ILE A 149 -6.73 -29.32 -10.05
C ILE A 149 -7.39 -28.09 -10.69
N GLU A 150 -7.90 -28.24 -11.91
CA GLU A 150 -8.62 -27.17 -12.62
C GLU A 150 -9.88 -26.73 -11.87
N LYS A 151 -10.62 -27.67 -11.25
CA LYS A 151 -11.77 -27.33 -10.40
C LYS A 151 -11.35 -26.47 -9.21
N ARG A 152 -10.30 -26.87 -8.49
CA ARG A 152 -9.80 -26.11 -7.34
C ARG A 152 -9.29 -24.73 -7.74
N LEU A 153 -8.65 -24.61 -8.90
CA LEU A 153 -8.20 -23.31 -9.41
C LEU A 153 -9.39 -22.41 -9.76
N ALA A 154 -10.43 -22.96 -10.40
CA ALA A 154 -11.66 -22.23 -10.70
C ALA A 154 -12.38 -21.78 -9.42
N GLU A 155 -12.52 -22.65 -8.43
CA GLU A 155 -13.12 -22.34 -7.12
C GLU A 155 -12.34 -21.23 -6.39
N ALA A 156 -11.00 -21.29 -6.38
CA ALA A 156 -10.16 -20.27 -5.76
C ALA A 156 -10.29 -18.92 -6.49
N SER A 157 -10.32 -18.93 -7.83
CA SER A 157 -10.55 -17.72 -8.63
C SER A 157 -11.92 -17.10 -8.36
N GLU A 158 -12.98 -17.89 -8.22
CA GLU A 158 -14.33 -17.42 -7.95
C GLU A 158 -14.46 -16.87 -6.53
N SER A 159 -13.81 -17.51 -5.56
CA SER A 159 -13.71 -17.02 -4.17
C SER A 159 -13.06 -15.64 -4.11
N LEU A 160 -11.92 -15.46 -4.79
CA LEU A 160 -11.24 -14.16 -4.84
C LEU A 160 -12.05 -13.10 -5.62
N ALA A 161 -12.76 -13.49 -6.68
CA ALA A 161 -13.65 -12.58 -7.40
C ALA A 161 -14.77 -12.06 -6.49
N THR A 162 -15.42 -12.97 -5.77
CA THR A 162 -16.49 -12.65 -4.82
C THR A 162 -15.98 -11.76 -3.69
N ALA A 163 -14.79 -12.06 -3.16
CA ALA A 163 -14.15 -11.22 -2.14
C ALA A 163 -13.89 -9.80 -2.68
N ASN A 164 -13.38 -9.66 -3.91
CA ASN A 164 -13.14 -8.35 -4.50
C ASN A 164 -14.41 -7.53 -4.73
N ASP A 165 -15.54 -8.18 -5.05
CA ASP A 165 -16.83 -7.49 -5.21
C ASP A 165 -17.29 -6.79 -3.92
N GLU A 166 -16.85 -7.28 -2.75
CA GLU A 166 -17.12 -6.69 -1.45
C GLU A 166 -16.00 -5.74 -0.97
N VAL A 167 -14.75 -6.17 -1.09
CA VAL A 167 -13.56 -5.46 -0.57
C VAL A 167 -13.35 -4.13 -1.30
N ILE A 168 -13.51 -4.10 -2.64
CA ILE A 168 -13.28 -2.89 -3.42
C ILE A 168 -14.23 -1.75 -2.97
N PRO A 169 -15.57 -1.93 -2.96
CA PRO A 169 -16.46 -0.90 -2.45
C PRO A 169 -16.19 -0.50 -1.00
N ALA A 170 -15.95 -1.48 -0.12
CA ALA A 170 -15.76 -1.20 1.30
C ALA A 170 -14.51 -0.34 1.55
N LEU A 171 -13.38 -0.69 0.93
CA LEU A 171 -12.15 0.09 1.07
C LEU A 171 -12.25 1.47 0.44
N LEU A 172 -12.86 1.61 -0.75
CA LEU A 172 -13.02 2.94 -1.35
C LEU A 172 -13.96 3.83 -0.52
N LEU A 173 -15.02 3.27 0.06
CA LEU A 173 -15.95 4.03 0.91
C LEU A 173 -15.38 4.39 2.29
N ASP A 174 -14.39 3.65 2.78
CA ASP A 174 -13.67 3.96 4.02
C ASP A 174 -12.54 4.98 3.78
N LEU A 175 -11.65 4.67 2.84
CA LEU A 175 -10.37 5.35 2.69
C LEU A 175 -10.47 6.70 1.98
N LEU A 176 -11.35 6.82 0.97
CA LEU A 176 -11.44 8.07 0.21
C LEU A 176 -11.97 9.22 1.07
N PRO A 177 -13.05 9.07 1.87
CA PRO A 177 -13.49 10.12 2.79
C PRO A 177 -12.44 10.46 3.84
N ALA A 178 -11.74 9.44 4.38
CA ALA A 178 -10.70 9.65 5.38
C ALA A 178 -9.51 10.48 4.87
N SER A 179 -9.35 10.61 3.55
CA SER A 179 -8.32 11.45 2.94
C SER A 179 -8.72 12.92 2.77
N ASP A 180 -10.00 13.28 2.92
CA ASP A 180 -10.53 14.62 2.65
C ASP A 180 -10.72 15.46 3.91
N ALA A 181 -9.86 16.45 4.11
CA ALA A 181 -9.94 17.36 5.27
C ALA A 181 -11.19 18.24 5.28
N LYS A 182 -11.85 18.40 4.13
CA LYS A 182 -13.03 19.26 4.00
C LYS A 182 -14.34 18.52 4.23
N ASP A 183 -14.30 17.18 4.34
CA ASP A 183 -15.49 16.31 4.44
C ASP A 183 -16.57 16.65 3.40
N LYS A 184 -16.12 16.95 2.17
CA LYS A 184 -16.96 17.32 1.03
C LYS A 184 -17.10 16.18 0.04
N LEU A 185 -16.27 15.16 0.13
CA LEU A 185 -16.35 14.00 -0.74
C LEU A 185 -17.57 13.15 -0.39
N GLN A 186 -18.61 13.27 -1.21
CA GLN A 186 -19.87 12.57 -0.95
C GLN A 186 -19.76 11.07 -1.23
N GLN A 187 -20.30 10.25 -0.33
CA GLN A 187 -20.37 8.79 -0.51
C GLN A 187 -21.06 8.36 -1.81
N THR A 188 -22.04 9.14 -2.30
CA THR A 188 -22.72 8.88 -3.59
C THR A 188 -21.76 8.96 -4.77
N SER A 189 -20.83 9.91 -4.75
CA SER A 189 -19.80 10.06 -5.79
C SER A 189 -18.82 8.90 -5.74
N ILE A 190 -18.40 8.51 -4.53
CA ILE A 190 -17.52 7.35 -4.35
C ILE A 190 -18.19 6.07 -4.83
N ARG A 191 -19.47 5.84 -4.50
CA ARG A 191 -20.23 4.67 -5.00
C ARG A 191 -20.27 4.64 -6.53
N PHE A 192 -20.55 5.77 -7.16
CA PHE A 192 -20.52 5.88 -8.62
C PHE A 192 -19.15 5.52 -9.20
N TRP A 193 -18.07 6.08 -8.63
CA TRP A 193 -16.70 5.77 -9.06
C TRP A 193 -16.34 4.30 -8.87
N THR A 194 -16.74 3.69 -7.76
CA THR A 194 -16.58 2.26 -7.49
C THR A 194 -17.27 1.41 -8.55
N GLU A 195 -18.53 1.72 -8.89
CA GLU A 195 -19.28 1.00 -9.92
C GLU A 195 -18.60 1.10 -11.30
N GLU A 196 -18.13 2.29 -11.68
CA GLU A 196 -17.40 2.48 -12.94
C GLU A 196 -16.05 1.77 -12.96
N ALA A 197 -15.33 1.74 -11.83
CA ALA A 197 -14.08 1.00 -11.68
C ALA A 197 -14.27 -0.51 -11.84
N GLN A 198 -15.33 -1.08 -11.24
CA GLN A 198 -15.67 -2.50 -11.36
C GLN A 198 -16.17 -2.89 -12.77
N ARG A 199 -16.63 -1.93 -13.58
CA ARG A 199 -17.03 -2.17 -14.98
C ARG A 199 -15.85 -2.31 -15.94
N LEU A 200 -14.63 -1.99 -15.53
CA LEU A 200 -13.43 -2.15 -16.35
C LEU A 200 -13.16 -3.65 -16.58
N LYS A 201 -13.03 -4.09 -17.84
CA LYS A 201 -12.98 -5.52 -18.19
C LYS A 201 -11.66 -6.00 -18.74
N LYS A 202 -10.76 -5.11 -19.14
CA LYS A 202 -9.50 -5.47 -19.80
C LYS A 202 -8.37 -4.56 -19.36
N VAL A 203 -7.15 -5.07 -19.42
CA VAL A 203 -5.93 -4.27 -19.25
C VAL A 203 -5.93 -3.12 -20.26
N GLY A 204 -5.65 -1.91 -19.79
CA GLY A 204 -5.71 -0.67 -20.57
C GLY A 204 -7.07 0.04 -20.52
N ASP A 205 -8.13 -0.61 -20.02
CA ASP A 205 -9.38 0.10 -19.74
C ASP A 205 -9.14 1.11 -18.61
N LYS A 206 -9.72 2.31 -18.77
CA LYS A 206 -9.59 3.44 -17.85
C LYS A 206 -10.92 4.17 -17.71
N PHE A 207 -11.19 4.62 -16.50
CA PHE A 207 -12.22 5.58 -16.13
C PHE A 207 -11.55 6.78 -15.43
N GLU A 208 -12.08 7.97 -15.66
CA GLU A 208 -11.60 9.22 -15.06
C GLU A 208 -12.78 10.15 -14.84
N ASP A 209 -12.83 10.76 -13.66
CA ASP A 209 -13.82 11.77 -13.33
C ASP A 209 -13.20 12.88 -12.48
N THR A 210 -13.69 14.10 -12.65
CA THR A 210 -13.22 15.27 -11.90
C THR A 210 -14.42 15.99 -11.32
N LEU A 211 -14.48 16.08 -10.00
CA LEU A 211 -15.59 16.68 -9.26
C LEU A 211 -15.03 17.63 -8.23
N ASP A 212 -15.38 18.91 -8.28
CA ASP A 212 -15.12 19.89 -7.22
C ASP A 212 -13.72 19.83 -6.56
N GLY A 213 -12.64 19.69 -7.34
CA GLY A 213 -11.27 19.61 -6.83
C GLY A 213 -10.79 18.21 -6.42
N TYR A 214 -11.59 17.18 -6.69
CA TYR A 214 -11.18 15.78 -6.69
C TYR A 214 -10.94 15.34 -8.13
N HIS A 215 -9.89 14.56 -8.34
CA HIS A 215 -9.65 13.89 -9.61
C HIS A 215 -9.47 12.40 -9.35
N PHE A 216 -10.45 11.61 -9.77
CA PHE A 216 -10.47 10.17 -9.58
C PHE A 216 -10.11 9.47 -10.88
N ILE A 217 -9.21 8.49 -10.81
CA ILE A 217 -8.82 7.64 -11.92
C ILE A 217 -8.94 6.19 -11.49
N ALA A 218 -9.60 5.36 -12.29
CA ALA A 218 -9.53 3.91 -12.16
C ALA A 218 -9.02 3.30 -13.47
N TYR A 219 -8.11 2.34 -13.40
CA TYR A 219 -7.63 1.65 -14.59
C TYR A 219 -7.16 0.23 -14.28
N ARG A 220 -7.19 -0.63 -15.30
CA ARG A 220 -6.63 -1.98 -15.20
C ARG A 220 -5.25 -2.03 -15.82
N LYS A 221 -4.29 -2.59 -15.10
CA LYS A 221 -2.93 -2.85 -15.59
C LYS A 221 -2.57 -4.32 -15.42
N GLN A 222 -1.55 -4.76 -16.15
CA GLN A 222 -0.92 -6.04 -15.90
C GLN A 222 0.12 -5.84 -14.79
N GLY A 223 -0.09 -6.50 -13.65
CA GLY A 223 0.92 -6.61 -12.59
C GLY A 223 1.93 -7.70 -12.89
N ASP A 224 2.82 -7.97 -11.93
CA ASP A 224 3.91 -8.95 -12.07
C ASP A 224 3.39 -10.37 -12.31
N THR A 225 2.30 -10.74 -11.62
CA THR A 225 1.69 -12.06 -11.68
C THR A 225 0.24 -12.00 -12.16
N LEU A 226 -0.57 -11.10 -11.58
CA LEU A 226 -1.99 -10.97 -11.84
C LEU A 226 -2.33 -9.62 -12.45
N GLN A 227 -3.53 -9.51 -13.03
CA GLN A 227 -4.07 -8.20 -13.40
C GLN A 227 -4.42 -7.41 -12.15
N GLU A 228 -4.27 -6.10 -12.22
CA GLU A 228 -4.50 -5.20 -11.10
C GLU A 228 -5.54 -4.15 -11.49
N LEU A 229 -6.47 -3.86 -10.57
CA LEU A 229 -7.30 -2.66 -10.61
C LEU A 229 -6.61 -1.60 -9.75
N VAL A 230 -6.30 -0.46 -10.34
CA VAL A 230 -5.70 0.67 -9.63
C VAL A 230 -6.71 1.78 -9.58
N CYS A 231 -7.01 2.27 -8.38
CA CYS A 231 -7.87 3.41 -8.11
C CYS A 231 -7.03 4.51 -7.48
N ILE A 232 -7.03 5.71 -8.06
CA ILE A 232 -6.26 6.85 -7.58
C ILE A 232 -7.20 8.04 -7.36
N LEU A 233 -7.13 8.64 -6.18
CA LEU A 233 -7.75 9.92 -5.89
C LEU A 233 -6.66 10.99 -5.72
N TYR A 234 -6.70 12.04 -6.53
CA TYR A 234 -5.90 13.24 -6.33
C TYR A 234 -6.74 14.33 -5.65
N LEU A 235 -6.14 14.97 -4.66
CA LEU A 235 -6.71 16.04 -3.86
C LEU A 235 -6.10 17.36 -4.32
N THR A 236 -6.85 18.11 -5.13
CA THR A 236 -6.41 19.37 -5.74
C THR A 236 -6.98 20.61 -5.05
#